data_AF-A0A4Y2IMS7-F1
#
_entry.id   AF-A0A4Y2IMS7-F1
#
_cell.length_a   1.000
_cell.length_b   1.000
_cell.length_c   1.000
_cell.angle_alpha   90.00
_cell.angle_beta   90.00
_cell.angle_gamma   90.00
#
_symmetry.space_group_name_H-M   'P 1'
#
loop_
_entity.id
_entity.type
_entity.pdbx_description
1 polymer ?
#
loop_
_entity_poly.entity_id
_entity_poly.type
_entity_poly.pdbx_seq_one_letter_code
_entity_poly.pdbx_strand_id
1 'polypeptide(L)'
;GTVQSGGAPVMVWNVCSWRDMGPLVLPETTLTADRYFSILPDHLHSFMSIVHSDGLGQFQQDNATPHASRVATKWLQEHSSDFRHFHWPPKSTEMNIIEYIRDALLHAVEKISPPPRTPMDLLTALQDSWCEFPPGYLQTSVESVPRRSASLLRACGVRHDIKKMYQLFWLFSVFT
;
A
#
# COMPACT_ATOMS: atom_id res chain seq x y z
N GLY A 1 3.25 17.40 26.12
CA GLY A 1 1.92 17.73 25.61
C GLY A 1 1.96 17.53 24.11
N THR A 2 1.19 16.57 23.60
CA THR A 2 1.08 16.31 22.17
C THR A 2 0.31 17.46 21.53
N VAL A 3 0.99 18.22 20.67
CA VAL A 3 0.35 19.23 19.81
C VAL A 3 -0.56 18.47 18.85
N GLN A 4 -1.87 18.57 19.05
CA GLN A 4 -2.82 18.21 18.00
C GLN A 4 -2.75 19.31 16.94
N SER A 5 -2.15 18.98 15.79
CA SER A 5 -2.31 19.79 14.59
C SER A 5 -3.78 19.72 14.18
N GLY A 6 -4.50 20.85 14.23
CA GLY A 6 -5.91 20.96 13.83
C GLY A 6 -6.12 20.94 12.31
N GLY A 7 -5.20 20.33 11.55
CA GLY A 7 -5.28 20.21 10.10
C GLY A 7 -6.25 19.12 9.67
N ALA A 8 -6.90 19.32 8.51
CA ALA A 8 -7.71 18.26 7.90
C ALA A 8 -6.80 17.08 7.50
N PRO A 9 -7.23 15.83 7.74
CA PRO A 9 -6.44 14.66 7.36
C PRO A 9 -6.19 14.62 5.86
N VAL A 10 -4.96 14.25 5.47
CA VAL A 10 -4.58 13.98 4.09
C VAL A 10 -4.78 12.49 3.81
N MET A 11 -5.66 12.16 2.87
CA MET A 11 -5.88 10.80 2.42
C MET A 11 -5.05 10.54 1.17
N VAL A 12 -4.30 9.45 1.13
CA VAL A 12 -3.56 9.03 -0.06
C VAL A 12 -3.78 7.55 -0.35
N TRP A 13 -3.78 7.23 -1.64
CA TRP A 13 -3.69 5.88 -2.17
C TRP A 13 -2.27 5.68 -2.69
N ASN A 14 -1.62 4.58 -2.38
CA ASN A 14 -0.33 4.26 -2.99
C ASN A 14 -0.12 2.76 -3.14
N VAL A 15 0.83 2.41 -4.00
CA VAL A 15 1.19 1.01 -4.28
C VAL A 15 2.71 0.90 -4.35
N CYS A 16 3.28 -0.18 -3.85
CA CYS A 16 4.71 -0.48 -3.96
C CYS A 16 4.92 -1.97 -4.19
N SER A 17 6.11 -2.32 -4.69
CA SER A 17 6.55 -3.69 -4.85
C SER A 17 7.74 -3.97 -3.92
N TRP A 18 8.20 -5.23 -3.90
CA TRP A 18 9.48 -5.58 -3.28
C TRP A 18 10.65 -4.69 -3.75
N ARG A 19 10.59 -4.22 -5.00
CA ARG A 19 11.70 -3.57 -5.69
C ARG A 19 11.48 -2.07 -5.88
N ASP A 20 10.25 -1.67 -6.18
CA ASP A 20 9.93 -0.37 -6.75
C ASP A 20 8.79 0.29 -5.99
N MET A 21 8.92 1.59 -5.77
CA MET A 21 7.83 2.42 -5.28
C MET A 21 6.92 2.79 -6.46
N GLY A 22 5.62 2.54 -6.31
CA GLY A 22 4.63 2.91 -7.29
C GLY A 22 4.04 4.30 -7.02
N PRO A 23 2.99 4.69 -7.76
CA PRO A 23 2.42 6.01 -7.64
C PRO A 23 1.79 6.26 -6.26
N LEU A 24 1.98 7.48 -5.75
CA LEU A 24 1.25 8.04 -4.61
C LEU A 24 0.21 9.03 -5.15
N VAL A 25 -1.06 8.63 -5.06
CA VAL A 25 -2.22 9.31 -5.62
C VAL A 25 -3.00 9.97 -4.50
N LEU A 26 -3.36 11.25 -4.69
CA LEU A 26 -4.28 11.97 -3.81
C LEU A 26 -5.71 11.78 -4.33
N PRO A 27 -6.60 11.06 -3.62
CA PRO A 27 -8.01 11.17 -3.88
C PRO A 27 -8.45 12.56 -3.40
N GLU A 28 -9.02 13.39 -4.27
CA GLU A 28 -9.46 14.76 -3.94
C GLU A 28 -10.39 14.83 -2.70
N THR A 29 -11.05 13.72 -2.37
CA THR A 29 -11.98 13.56 -1.24
C THR A 29 -11.92 12.12 -0.69
N THR A 30 -12.81 11.77 0.25
CA THR A 30 -12.96 10.39 0.75
C THR A 30 -12.97 9.36 -0.38
N LEU A 31 -12.14 8.33 -0.26
CA LEU A 31 -12.06 7.24 -1.21
C LEU A 31 -13.39 6.47 -1.25
N THR A 32 -14.16 6.67 -2.31
CA THR A 32 -15.38 5.91 -2.60
C THR A 32 -15.06 4.71 -3.50
N ALA A 33 -16.01 3.78 -3.62
CA ALA A 33 -15.87 2.64 -4.53
C ALA A 33 -15.60 3.07 -5.99
N ASP A 34 -16.29 4.11 -6.47
CA ASP A 34 -16.13 4.61 -7.84
C ASP A 34 -14.75 5.27 -8.04
N ARG A 35 -14.27 6.03 -7.06
CA ARG A 35 -12.93 6.63 -7.11
C ARG A 35 -11.84 5.58 -7.06
N TYR A 36 -12.00 4.56 -6.22
CA TYR A 36 -11.10 3.42 -6.20
C TYR A 36 -11.09 2.71 -7.55
N PHE A 37 -12.26 2.50 -8.17
CA PHE A 37 -12.36 1.93 -9.50
C PHE A 37 -11.63 2.76 -10.56
N SER A 38 -11.66 4.10 -10.50
CA SER A 38 -10.87 4.95 -11.40
C SER A 38 -9.35 4.79 -11.23
N ILE A 39 -8.88 4.48 -10.02
CA ILE A 39 -7.46 4.30 -9.72
C ILE A 39 -6.93 2.96 -10.28
N LEU A 40 -7.78 1.93 -10.34
CA LEU A 40 -7.38 0.57 -10.70
C LEU A 40 -6.78 0.47 -12.12
N PRO A 41 -7.44 0.94 -13.20
CA PRO A 41 -6.83 0.93 -14.53
C PRO A 41 -5.63 1.87 -14.64
N ASP A 42 -5.79 3.12 -14.19
CA ASP A 42 -4.83 4.18 -14.51
C ASP A 42 -3.51 4.01 -13.76
N HIS A 43 -3.58 3.56 -12.50
CA HIS A 43 -2.42 3.50 -11.62
C HIS A 43 -2.00 2.07 -11.28
N LEU A 44 -2.93 1.20 -10.88
CA LEU A 44 -2.57 -0.16 -10.49
C LEU A 44 -2.18 -1.00 -11.70
N HIS A 45 -3.01 -1.10 -12.73
CA HIS A 45 -2.73 -1.93 -13.91
C HIS A 45 -1.45 -1.49 -14.62
N SER A 46 -1.30 -0.17 -14.84
CA SER A 46 -0.09 0.43 -15.36
C SER A 46 1.16 0.03 -14.57
N PHE A 47 1.12 0.15 -13.23
CA PHE A 47 2.25 -0.24 -12.38
C PHE A 47 2.53 -1.75 -12.44
N MET A 48 1.50 -2.58 -12.44
CA MET A 48 1.62 -4.05 -12.58
C MET A 48 2.30 -4.44 -13.88
N SER A 49 1.93 -3.79 -15.00
CA SER A 49 2.52 -4.09 -16.30
C SER A 49 4.03 -3.80 -16.37
N ILE A 50 4.48 -2.79 -15.62
CA ILE A 50 5.89 -2.37 -15.56
C ILE A 50 6.69 -3.33 -14.68
N VAL A 51 6.19 -3.63 -13.47
CA VAL A 51 6.95 -4.39 -12.46
C VAL A 51 6.83 -5.89 -12.66
N HIS A 52 5.73 -6.38 -13.24
CA HIS A 52 5.41 -7.79 -13.45
C HIS A 52 4.98 -8.09 -14.88
N SER A 53 5.85 -7.78 -15.84
CA SER A 53 5.64 -8.12 -17.25
C SER A 53 5.54 -9.63 -17.52
N ASP A 54 5.90 -10.48 -16.54
CA ASP A 54 5.75 -11.93 -16.59
C ASP A 54 4.35 -12.44 -16.19
N GLY A 55 3.45 -11.54 -15.74
CA GLY A 55 2.10 -11.88 -15.29
C GLY A 55 2.03 -12.66 -13.98
N LEU A 56 3.16 -12.78 -13.26
CA LEU A 56 3.24 -13.52 -12.00
C LEU A 56 3.04 -12.63 -10.77
N GLY A 57 2.76 -11.34 -10.98
CA GLY A 57 2.50 -10.39 -9.93
C GLY A 57 1.34 -10.81 -9.04
N GLN A 58 1.46 -10.53 -7.74
CA GLN A 58 0.38 -10.74 -6.77
C GLN A 58 0.03 -9.41 -6.14
N PHE A 59 -1.24 -9.05 -6.24
CA PHE A 59 -1.77 -7.81 -5.67
C PHE A 59 -2.50 -8.10 -4.36
N GLN A 60 -2.09 -7.40 -3.30
CA GLN A 60 -2.73 -7.45 -1.98
C GLN A 60 -3.32 -6.08 -1.64
N GLN A 61 -4.58 -6.07 -1.19
CA GLN A 61 -5.29 -4.92 -0.64
C GLN A 61 -5.96 -5.30 0.69
N ASP A 62 -6.33 -4.30 1.50
CA ASP A 62 -7.19 -4.54 2.67
C ASP A 62 -8.67 -4.73 2.27
N ASN A 63 -9.50 -5.10 3.24
CA ASN A 63 -10.95 -5.28 3.02
C ASN A 63 -11.75 -4.01 3.38
N ALA A 64 -11.18 -2.80 3.24
CA ALA A 64 -11.95 -1.57 3.40
C ALA A 64 -13.12 -1.53 2.40
N THR A 65 -14.20 -0.86 2.80
CA THR A 65 -15.46 -0.82 2.03
C THR A 65 -15.29 -0.48 0.54
N PRO A 66 -14.43 0.49 0.13
CA PRO A 66 -14.22 0.78 -1.29
C PRO A 66 -13.58 -0.39 -2.06
N HIS A 67 -12.64 -1.11 -1.44
CA HIS A 67 -11.90 -2.21 -2.07
C HIS A 67 -12.70 -3.51 -2.11
N ALA A 68 -13.57 -3.71 -1.13
CA ALA A 68 -14.53 -4.82 -1.08
C ALA A 68 -15.78 -4.56 -1.94
N SER A 69 -15.86 -3.40 -2.61
CA SER A 69 -17.01 -3.06 -3.45
C SER A 69 -17.16 -4.00 -4.65
N ARG A 70 -18.39 -4.15 -5.15
CA ARG A 70 -18.67 -4.99 -6.32
C ARG A 70 -17.91 -4.53 -7.58
N VAL A 71 -17.75 -3.22 -7.76
CA VAL A 71 -17.04 -2.67 -8.93
C VAL A 71 -15.55 -2.97 -8.87
N ALA A 72 -14.93 -2.81 -7.70
CA ALA A 72 -13.51 -3.11 -7.48
C ALA A 72 -13.20 -4.61 -7.63
N THR A 73 -13.98 -5.44 -6.95
CA THR A 73 -13.80 -6.90 -6.97
C THR A 73 -14.04 -7.49 -8.36
N LYS A 74 -15.04 -6.98 -9.10
CA LYS A 74 -15.28 -7.39 -10.49
C LYS A 74 -14.10 -7.03 -11.39
N TRP A 75 -13.57 -5.82 -11.28
CA TRP A 75 -12.41 -5.40 -12.08
C TRP A 75 -11.19 -6.29 -11.81
N LEU A 76 -10.90 -6.59 -10.54
CA LEU A 76 -9.80 -7.49 -10.16
C LEU A 76 -9.98 -8.92 -10.70
N GLN A 77 -11.21 -9.40 -10.80
CA GLN A 77 -11.51 -10.70 -11.40
C GLN A 77 -11.30 -10.70 -12.92
N GLU A 78 -11.74 -9.64 -13.60
CA GLU A 78 -11.55 -9.47 -15.05
C GLU A 78 -10.07 -9.41 -15.45
N HIS A 79 -9.20 -8.91 -14.57
CA HIS A 79 -7.75 -8.80 -14.80
C HIS A 79 -6.94 -9.92 -14.12
N SER A 80 -7.59 -11.02 -13.74
CA SER A 80 -6.92 -12.15 -13.07
C SER A 80 -5.91 -12.91 -13.96
N SER A 81 -5.94 -12.69 -15.28
CA SER A 81 -4.92 -13.16 -16.21
C SER A 81 -3.60 -12.40 -16.10
N ASP A 82 -3.67 -11.13 -15.69
CA ASP A 82 -2.54 -10.21 -15.71
C ASP A 82 -1.78 -10.27 -14.39
N PHE A 83 -2.51 -10.47 -13.29
CA PHE A 83 -1.95 -10.69 -11.97
C PHE A 83 -2.96 -11.37 -11.05
N ARG A 84 -2.46 -11.97 -9.97
CA ARG A 84 -3.32 -12.65 -8.99
C ARG A 84 -3.72 -11.69 -7.88
N HIS A 85 -5.02 -11.56 -7.64
CA HIS A 85 -5.52 -10.91 -6.43
C HIS A 85 -5.39 -11.86 -5.23
N PHE A 86 -4.61 -11.49 -4.23
CA PHE A 86 -4.41 -12.27 -3.01
C PHE A 86 -5.49 -11.93 -1.98
N HIS A 87 -6.37 -12.89 -1.71
CA HIS A 87 -7.42 -12.74 -0.70
C HIS A 87 -6.83 -12.84 0.72
N TRP A 88 -6.83 -11.72 1.43
CA TRP A 88 -6.30 -11.62 2.78
C TRP A 88 -7.33 -12.01 3.86
N PRO A 89 -6.96 -12.82 4.87
CA PRO A 89 -7.84 -13.08 6.01
C PRO A 89 -8.06 -11.81 6.85
N PRO A 90 -9.31 -11.48 7.22
CA PRO A 90 -9.58 -10.38 8.13
C PRO A 90 -8.79 -10.53 9.44
N LYS A 91 -8.23 -9.42 9.96
CA LYS A 91 -7.49 -9.31 11.25
C LYS A 91 -6.05 -9.85 11.30
N SER A 92 -5.40 -10.08 10.16
CA SER A 92 -3.97 -10.48 10.15
C SER A 92 -3.03 -9.26 10.21
N THR A 93 -3.04 -8.53 11.33
CA THR A 93 -2.21 -7.32 11.55
C THR A 93 -0.71 -7.64 11.53
N GLU A 94 -0.32 -8.87 11.89
CA GLU A 94 1.07 -9.33 12.00
C GLU A 94 1.86 -9.34 10.66
N MET A 95 1.15 -9.18 9.55
CA MET A 95 1.74 -9.18 8.21
C MET A 95 1.52 -7.86 7.46
N ASN A 96 1.01 -6.81 8.12
CA ASN A 96 0.67 -5.56 7.47
C ASN A 96 1.93 -4.69 7.26
N ILE A 97 2.79 -5.05 6.28
CA ILE A 97 3.95 -4.23 5.85
C ILE A 97 3.53 -2.78 5.57
N ILE A 98 2.30 -2.62 5.13
CA ILE A 98 1.55 -1.38 4.93
C ILE A 98 1.65 -0.45 6.16
N GLU A 99 1.33 -0.91 7.36
CA GLU A 99 1.47 -0.06 8.58
C GLU A 99 2.92 0.32 8.83
N TYR A 100 3.86 -0.59 8.55
CA TYR A 100 5.28 -0.31 8.74
C TYR A 100 5.79 0.77 7.77
N ILE A 101 5.35 0.73 6.51
CA ILE A 101 5.65 1.77 5.52
C ILE A 101 4.99 3.09 5.94
N ARG A 102 3.75 3.05 6.41
CA ARG A 102 3.03 4.23 6.92
C ARG A 102 3.78 4.91 8.06
N ASP A 103 4.18 4.14 9.07
CA ASP A 103 4.93 4.64 10.23
C ASP A 103 6.28 5.23 9.81
N ALA A 104 6.97 4.58 8.86
CA ALA A 104 8.22 5.07 8.32
C ALA A 104 8.07 6.42 7.60
N LEU A 105 7.00 6.58 6.81
CA LEU A 105 6.68 7.84 6.14
C LEU A 105 6.32 8.94 7.13
N LEU A 106 5.49 8.64 8.13
CA LEU A 106 5.17 9.58 9.21
C LEU A 106 6.44 10.08 9.90
N HIS A 107 7.32 9.17 10.28
CA HIS A 107 8.60 9.52 10.90
C HIS A 107 9.56 10.29 9.98
N ALA A 108 9.50 10.07 8.66
CA ALA A 108 10.26 10.86 7.71
C ALA A 108 9.73 12.31 7.67
N VAL A 109 8.41 12.47 7.58
CA VAL A 109 7.74 13.78 7.57
C VAL A 109 7.96 14.55 8.87
N GLU A 110 7.92 13.89 10.03
CA GLU A 110 8.19 14.51 11.34
C GLU A 110 9.59 15.13 11.45
N LYS A 111 10.56 14.63 10.70
CA LYS A 111 11.94 15.13 10.71
C LYS A 111 12.14 16.35 9.80
N ILE A 112 11.16 16.69 8.96
CA ILE A 112 11.25 17.82 8.04
C ILE A 112 11.14 19.13 8.83
N SER A 113 12.06 20.05 8.55
CA SER A 113 12.09 21.38 9.16
C SER A 113 12.07 22.47 8.09
N PRO A 114 11.11 23.42 8.13
CA PRO A 114 10.01 23.50 9.09
C PRO A 114 8.95 22.39 8.89
N PRO A 115 8.19 22.02 9.93
CA PRO A 115 7.15 21.00 9.79
C PRO A 115 6.05 21.47 8.83
N PRO A 116 5.41 20.55 8.08
CA PRO A 116 4.30 20.88 7.19
C PRO A 116 3.18 21.60 7.94
N ARG A 117 2.67 22.70 7.36
CA ARG A 117 1.64 23.54 8.01
C ARG A 117 0.29 23.47 7.33
N THR A 118 0.27 23.06 6.07
CA THR A 118 -0.96 22.89 5.28
C THR A 118 -1.08 21.44 4.80
N PRO A 119 -2.31 20.97 4.48
CA PRO A 119 -2.50 19.66 3.85
C PRO A 119 -1.67 19.48 2.56
N MET A 120 -1.46 20.56 1.80
CA MET A 120 -0.65 20.52 0.59
C MET A 120 0.85 20.38 0.90
N ASP A 121 1.34 21.05 1.95
CA ASP A 121 2.72 20.86 2.41
C ASP A 121 2.93 19.42 2.90
N LEU A 122 1.95 18.86 3.61
CA LEU A 122 1.99 17.48 4.10
C LEU A 122 1.99 16.49 2.94
N LEU A 123 1.16 16.71 1.91
CA LEU A 123 1.18 15.89 0.70
C LEU A 123 2.53 15.95 -0.01
N THR A 124 3.10 17.14 -0.15
CA THR A 124 4.41 17.34 -0.80
C THR A 124 5.49 16.60 -0.02
N ALA A 125 5.52 16.76 1.30
CA ALA A 125 6.44 16.06 2.20
C ALA A 125 6.30 14.53 2.12
N LEU A 126 5.06 14.02 2.02
CA LEU A 126 4.79 12.59 1.82
C LEU A 126 5.29 12.11 0.46
N GLN A 127 5.08 12.88 -0.61
CA GLN A 127 5.57 12.55 -1.96
C GLN A 127 7.09 12.52 -2.02
N ASP A 128 7.75 13.51 -1.44
CA ASP A 128 9.21 13.57 -1.37
C ASP A 128 9.77 12.40 -0.55
N SER A 129 9.20 12.15 0.63
CA SER A 129 9.59 11.02 1.48
C SER A 129 9.33 9.66 0.82
N TRP A 130 8.26 9.55 0.03
CA TRP A 130 7.93 8.34 -0.74
C TRP A 130 8.93 8.10 -1.88
N CYS A 131 9.35 9.17 -2.57
CA CYS A 131 10.35 9.08 -3.64
C CYS A 131 11.76 8.77 -3.11
N GLU A 132 12.12 9.32 -1.95
CA GLU A 132 13.41 9.08 -1.30
C GLU A 132 13.43 7.80 -0.46
N PHE A 133 12.32 7.06 -0.42
CA PHE A 133 12.18 5.89 0.44
C PHE A 133 13.20 4.81 0.05
N PRO A 134 14.09 4.39 0.98
CA PRO A 134 15.21 3.53 0.63
C PRO A 134 14.70 2.14 0.19
N PRO A 135 15.06 1.65 -1.02
CA PRO A 135 14.61 0.34 -1.50
C PRO A 135 14.95 -0.80 -0.53
N GLY A 136 16.11 -0.72 0.15
CA GLY A 136 16.53 -1.71 1.15
C GLY A 136 15.59 -1.84 2.35
N TYR A 137 14.83 -0.79 2.67
CA TYR A 137 13.85 -0.83 3.75
C TYR A 137 12.61 -1.65 3.37
N LEU A 138 12.08 -1.46 2.15
CA LEU A 138 10.99 -2.32 1.63
C LEU A 138 11.41 -3.78 1.61
N GLN A 139 12.61 -4.04 1.10
CA GLN A 139 13.17 -5.38 1.03
C GLN A 139 13.25 -6.03 2.42
N THR A 140 13.86 -5.34 3.37
CA THR A 140 13.97 -5.84 4.76
C THR A 140 12.59 -6.07 5.39
N SER A 141 11.64 -5.15 5.14
CA SER A 141 10.27 -5.24 5.65
C SER A 141 9.56 -6.48 5.13
N VAL A 142 9.68 -6.74 3.84
CA VAL A 142 9.05 -7.90 3.19
C VAL A 142 9.73 -9.21 3.60
N GLU A 143 11.06 -9.26 3.62
CA GLU A 143 11.83 -10.45 4.05
C GLU A 143 11.59 -10.79 5.53
N SER A 144 11.18 -9.82 6.34
CA SER A 144 10.82 -10.07 7.74
C SER A 144 9.43 -10.68 7.91
N VAL A 145 8.51 -10.54 6.95
CA VAL A 145 7.12 -11.03 7.09
C VAL A 145 7.04 -12.51 7.44
N PRO A 146 7.72 -13.44 6.75
CA PRO A 146 7.59 -14.87 7.03
C PRO A 146 8.06 -15.25 8.44
N ARG A 147 9.04 -14.50 8.98
CA ARG A 147 9.47 -14.66 10.37
C ARG A 147 8.39 -14.17 11.32
N ARG A 148 7.78 -13.01 11.03
CA ARG A 148 6.71 -12.40 11.84
C ARG A 148 5.41 -13.19 11.80
N SER A 149 5.12 -13.86 10.69
CA SER A 149 3.86 -14.56 10.45
C SER A 149 4.00 -16.07 10.36
N ALA A 150 5.11 -16.62 10.86
CA ALA A 150 5.37 -18.05 10.80
C ALA A 150 4.24 -18.89 11.40
N SER A 151 3.60 -18.41 12.48
CA SER A 151 2.40 -19.00 13.09
C SER A 151 1.20 -19.01 12.15
N LEU A 152 0.94 -17.89 11.48
CA LEU A 152 -0.21 -17.69 10.60
C LEU A 152 -0.04 -18.42 9.25
N LEU A 153 1.16 -18.38 8.67
CA LEU A 153 1.52 -19.15 7.48
C LEU A 153 1.40 -20.66 7.71
N ARG A 154 1.79 -21.15 8.90
CA ARG A 154 1.57 -22.54 9.31
C ARG A 154 0.09 -22.90 9.42
N ALA A 155 -0.73 -22.02 9.99
CA ALA A 155 -2.18 -22.22 10.11
C ALA A 155 -2.90 -22.21 8.76
N CYS A 156 -2.44 -21.40 7.80
CA CYS A 156 -3.01 -21.31 6.46
C CYS A 156 -2.45 -22.35 5.48
N GLY A 157 -1.51 -23.22 5.90
CA GLY A 157 -0.91 -24.25 5.03
C GLY A 157 -0.03 -23.70 3.90
N VAL A 158 0.33 -22.41 3.94
CA VAL A 158 1.05 -21.74 2.85
C VAL A 158 2.53 -22.06 2.95
N ARG A 159 2.98 -23.02 2.14
CA ARG A 159 4.39 -23.42 2.00
C ARG A 159 4.92 -22.92 0.64
N HIS A 160 4.92 -21.59 0.43
CA HIS A 160 5.34 -21.01 -0.84
C HIS A 160 6.51 -20.04 -0.69
N ASP A 161 7.28 -19.95 -1.77
CA ASP A 161 8.41 -19.04 -1.94
C ASP A 161 7.99 -17.62 -1.58
N ILE A 162 8.51 -17.16 -0.44
CA ILE A 162 8.23 -15.86 0.17
C ILE A 162 8.40 -14.74 -0.86
N LYS A 163 9.37 -14.87 -1.77
CA LYS A 163 9.62 -13.88 -2.82
C LYS A 163 8.52 -13.79 -3.86
N LYS A 164 7.68 -14.83 -4.02
CA LYS A 164 6.50 -14.81 -4.90
C LYS A 164 5.26 -14.31 -4.20
N MET A 165 5.13 -14.55 -2.91
CA MET A 165 3.94 -14.22 -2.12
C MET A 165 3.78 -12.72 -1.83
N TYR A 166 4.87 -11.96 -1.96
CA TYR A 166 5.02 -10.64 -1.37
C TYR A 166 5.59 -9.63 -2.38
N GLN A 167 5.05 -9.64 -3.59
CA GLN A 167 5.60 -8.82 -4.67
C GLN A 167 4.94 -7.45 -4.78
N LEU A 168 3.70 -7.28 -4.30
CA LEU A 168 3.02 -6.00 -4.37
C LEU A 168 2.15 -5.73 -3.16
N PHE A 169 2.33 -4.53 -2.61
CA PHE A 169 1.63 -4.04 -1.44
C PHE A 169 0.92 -2.75 -1.80
N TRP A 170 -0.33 -2.69 -1.40
CA TRP A 170 -1.12 -1.50 -1.50
C TRP A 170 -1.27 -0.85 -0.14
N LEU A 171 -1.14 0.48 -0.04
CA LEU A 171 -1.36 1.20 1.22
C LEU A 171 -2.44 2.28 1.04
N PHE A 172 -3.55 2.08 1.74
CA PHE A 172 -4.44 3.17 2.15
C PHE A 172 -3.75 3.89 3.28
N SER A 173 -3.68 5.22 3.26
CA SER A 173 -3.36 5.91 4.49
C SER A 173 -4.08 7.23 4.59
N VAL A 174 -4.66 7.40 5.77
CA VAL A 174 -5.06 8.71 6.27
C VAL A 174 -3.92 9.19 7.16
N PHE A 175 -3.29 10.29 6.77
CA PHE A 175 -2.27 10.99 7.52
C PHE A 175 -2.90 12.22 8.19
N THR A 176 -2.58 12.45 9.46
CA THR A 176 -3.14 13.53 10.31
C THR A 176 -2.02 14.36 10.89
#